data_AF-H5TAL1-F1
#
_entry.id   AF-H5TAL1-F1
#
_cell.length_a   1.000
_cell.length_b   1.000
_cell.length_c   1.000
_cell.angle_alpha   90.00
_cell.angle_beta   90.00
_cell.angle_gamma   90.00
#
_symmetry.space_group_name_H-M   'P 1'
#
loop_
_entity.id
_entity.type
_entity.pdbx_description
1 polymer ?
#
loop_
_entity_poly.entity_id
_entity_poly.type
_entity_poly.pdbx_seq_one_letter_code
_entity_poly.pdbx_strand_id
1 'polypeptide(L)'
;MKTSIKKLTNIVLICAMSAAAFTSTASVQDKLKAAMASDVRSASDLARDDNRKPLETLTFFGIKADMSVVELVPGGGWYTRLLVPLLNEKGNYYGAIGATRIENNLAEAPGFERMNVIAKDAQIALEEGGTGFYTLAASSLGVNDVDMVLTFRNYHNFNDAGRATMNKLAFDALKSGGIYGVIDHTARHMEPATNSNRRRMDPVQAIKEIQDAGFVLVDYSDLHYREDDELRFEVGAKTVTGNSDRWTLKFMKP
;
A
#
# COMPACT_ATOMS: atom_id res chain seq x y z
N MET A 1 83.08 29.68 -12.89
CA MET A 1 82.09 28.62 -12.61
C MET A 1 81.44 28.97 -11.27
N LYS A 2 80.30 29.69 -11.26
CA LYS A 2 78.92 29.17 -11.14
C LYS A 2 78.71 28.30 -9.88
N THR A 3 78.33 28.93 -8.75
CA THR A 3 76.96 29.04 -8.18
C THR A 3 76.30 27.73 -7.72
N SER A 4 76.00 27.60 -6.43
CA SER A 4 74.64 27.82 -5.86
C SER A 4 74.34 26.92 -4.65
N ILE A 5 73.98 27.56 -3.54
CA ILE A 5 73.44 26.96 -2.31
C ILE A 5 71.97 26.60 -2.55
N LYS A 6 71.61 25.31 -2.48
CA LYS A 6 70.19 24.90 -2.55
C LYS A 6 69.58 24.93 -1.15
N LYS A 7 68.67 25.88 -0.92
CA LYS A 7 67.70 25.86 0.18
C LYS A 7 66.68 24.75 -0.09
N LEU A 8 66.51 23.83 0.86
CA LEU A 8 65.35 22.93 0.89
C LEU A 8 64.20 23.68 1.58
N THR A 9 63.18 24.00 0.79
CA THR A 9 61.91 24.53 1.28
C THR A 9 60.99 23.35 1.58
N ASN A 10 60.67 23.11 2.86
CA ASN A 10 59.67 22.13 3.26
C ASN A 10 58.28 22.65 2.86
N ILE A 11 57.65 22.01 1.87
CA ILE A 11 56.24 22.22 1.55
C ILE A 11 55.43 21.30 2.45
N VAL A 12 54.77 21.87 3.45
CA VAL A 12 53.75 21.19 4.26
C VAL A 12 52.46 21.19 3.43
N LEU A 13 52.07 20.01 2.95
CA LEU A 13 50.81 19.79 2.26
C LEU A 13 49.72 19.60 3.31
N ILE A 14 48.92 20.65 3.56
CA ILE A 14 47.73 20.56 4.41
C ILE A 14 46.63 19.89 3.58
N CYS A 15 46.43 18.58 3.77
CA CYS A 15 45.24 17.88 3.32
C CYS A 15 44.05 18.34 4.15
N ALA A 16 43.21 19.21 3.59
CA ALA A 16 41.89 19.48 4.13
C ALA A 16 41.03 18.21 3.97
N MET A 17 40.88 17.45 5.06
CA MET A 17 39.83 16.43 5.16
C MET A 17 38.49 17.14 5.25
N SER A 18 37.82 17.30 4.11
CA SER A 18 36.40 17.61 4.08
C SER A 18 35.64 16.44 4.69
N ALA A 19 35.28 16.54 5.97
CA ALA A 19 34.33 15.65 6.60
C ALA A 19 32.95 15.91 5.96
N ALA A 20 32.65 15.19 4.87
CA ALA A 20 31.29 15.06 4.39
C ALA A 20 30.52 14.32 5.48
N ALA A 21 29.72 15.04 6.24
CA ALA A 21 28.74 14.46 7.15
C ALA A 21 27.78 13.63 6.28
N PHE A 22 27.97 12.30 6.28
CA PHE A 22 26.94 11.38 5.82
C PHE A 22 25.77 11.52 6.79
N THR A 23 24.83 12.40 6.47
CA THR A 23 23.50 12.31 7.04
C THR A 23 22.93 10.96 6.61
N SER A 24 22.89 10.01 7.54
CA SER A 24 22.25 8.72 7.30
C SER A 24 20.76 8.98 7.11
N THR A 25 20.31 9.09 5.85
CA THR A 25 18.89 9.03 5.55
C THR A 25 18.40 7.69 6.07
N ALA A 26 17.52 7.71 7.07
CA ALA A 26 16.92 6.49 7.63
C ALA A 26 16.35 5.63 6.50
N SER A 27 16.60 4.32 6.55
CA SER A 27 16.09 3.42 5.53
C SER A 27 14.55 3.43 5.52
N VAL A 28 13.94 3.02 4.41
CA VAL A 28 12.48 2.87 4.34
C VAL A 28 11.96 1.96 5.45
N GLN A 29 12.71 0.91 5.80
CA GLN A 29 12.36 0.00 6.88
C GLN A 29 12.40 0.69 8.25
N ASP A 30 13.39 1.55 8.51
CA ASP A 30 13.47 2.29 9.77
C ASP A 30 12.31 3.29 9.89
N LYS A 31 11.98 3.97 8.80
CA LYS A 31 10.80 4.86 8.74
C LYS A 31 9.49 4.11 8.97
N LEU A 32 9.34 2.92 8.38
CA LEU A 32 8.17 2.07 8.62
C LEU A 32 8.10 1.60 10.07
N LYS A 33 9.21 1.17 10.67
CA LYS A 33 9.26 0.78 12.09
C LYS A 33 8.90 1.95 13.00
N ALA A 34 9.38 3.16 12.69
CA ALA A 34 9.00 4.37 13.41
C ALA A 34 7.50 4.67 13.27
N ALA A 35 6.93 4.56 12.07
CA ALA A 35 5.49 4.73 11.85
C ALA A 35 4.66 3.66 12.59
N MET A 36 5.14 2.41 12.64
CA MET A 36 4.51 1.33 13.39
C MET A 36 4.45 1.63 14.90
N ALA A 37 5.46 2.30 15.44
CA ALA A 37 5.55 2.69 16.85
C ALA A 37 4.92 4.07 17.17
N SER A 38 4.26 4.71 16.19
CA SER A 38 3.72 6.06 16.36
C SER A 38 2.52 6.12 17.31
N ASP A 39 2.46 7.15 18.15
CA ASP A 39 1.38 7.41 19.11
C ASP A 39 0.02 7.69 18.46
N VAL A 40 -0.03 7.99 17.15
CA VAL A 40 -1.29 8.13 16.40
C VAL A 40 -2.01 6.78 16.21
N ARG A 41 -1.30 5.66 16.43
CA ARG A 41 -1.83 4.31 16.31
C ARG A 41 -2.43 3.87 17.64
N SER A 42 -3.69 3.44 17.59
CA SER A 42 -4.38 2.92 18.78
C SER A 42 -3.83 1.55 19.18
N ALA A 43 -4.10 1.12 20.43
CA ALA A 43 -3.83 -0.25 20.86
C ALA A 43 -4.48 -1.30 19.94
N SER A 44 -5.65 -0.98 19.37
CA SER A 44 -6.34 -1.83 18.41
C SER A 44 -5.65 -1.91 17.05
N ASP A 45 -4.89 -0.88 16.66
CA ASP A 45 -4.08 -0.92 15.45
C ASP A 45 -2.85 -1.80 15.67
N LEU A 46 -2.14 -1.59 16.78
CA LEU A 46 -0.95 -2.35 17.18
C LEU A 46 -1.23 -3.84 17.31
N ALA A 47 -2.35 -4.22 17.93
CA ALA A 47 -2.76 -5.62 18.10
C ALA A 47 -2.98 -6.37 16.78
N ARG A 48 -3.02 -5.67 15.64
CA ARG A 48 -3.22 -6.25 14.31
C ARG A 48 -1.94 -6.35 13.50
N ASP A 49 -0.82 -5.80 13.98
CA ASP A 49 0.46 -5.79 13.26
C ASP A 49 0.93 -7.21 12.96
N ASP A 50 0.93 -8.11 13.94
CA ASP A 50 1.37 -9.50 13.77
C ASP A 50 0.58 -10.24 12.67
N ASN A 51 -0.71 -9.94 12.57
CA ASN A 51 -1.58 -10.50 11.55
C ASN A 51 -1.38 -9.82 10.18
N ARG A 52 -1.10 -8.52 10.16
CA ARG A 52 -1.04 -7.71 8.92
C ARG A 52 0.36 -7.55 8.34
N LYS A 53 1.41 -7.88 9.11
CA LYS A 53 2.82 -7.87 8.68
C LYS A 53 3.18 -6.63 7.85
N PRO A 54 2.94 -5.41 8.38
CA PRO A 54 3.00 -4.19 7.55
C PRO A 54 4.38 -3.94 6.97
N LEU A 55 5.44 -4.20 7.74
CA LEU A 55 6.81 -3.99 7.30
C LEU A 55 7.13 -4.89 6.11
N GLU A 56 6.85 -6.19 6.23
CA GLU A 56 7.11 -7.19 5.20
C GLU A 56 6.24 -6.94 3.97
N THR A 57 4.96 -6.63 4.19
CA THR A 57 3.99 -6.36 3.11
C THR A 57 4.38 -5.16 2.26
N LEU A 58 4.67 -4.02 2.90
CA LEU A 58 5.01 -2.80 2.17
C LEU A 58 6.41 -2.91 1.55
N THR A 59 7.33 -3.65 2.18
CA THR A 59 8.65 -3.96 1.60
C THR A 59 8.51 -4.85 0.35
N PHE A 60 7.65 -5.88 0.39
CA PHE A 60 7.36 -6.74 -0.76
C PHE A 60 6.84 -5.95 -1.96
N PHE A 61 5.91 -5.01 -1.72
CA PHE A 61 5.45 -4.11 -2.78
C PHE A 61 6.52 -3.13 -3.27
N GLY A 62 7.60 -2.95 -2.53
CA GLY A 62 8.72 -2.08 -2.90
C GLY A 62 8.45 -0.61 -2.63
N ILE A 63 7.68 -0.31 -1.57
CA ILE A 63 7.38 1.06 -1.15
C ILE A 63 8.70 1.84 -0.95
N LYS A 64 8.70 3.13 -1.31
CA LYS A 64 9.78 4.07 -0.98
C LYS A 64 9.20 5.36 -0.42
N ALA A 65 10.00 6.06 0.38
CA ALA A 65 9.56 7.26 1.09
C ALA A 65 9.33 8.49 0.18
N ASP A 66 9.75 8.42 -1.08
CA ASP A 66 9.62 9.46 -2.10
C ASP A 66 8.54 9.17 -3.15
N MET A 67 7.75 8.10 -2.96
CA MET A 67 6.69 7.73 -3.90
C MET A 67 5.42 8.58 -3.73
N SER A 68 4.69 8.75 -4.83
CA SER A 68 3.27 9.09 -4.81
C SER A 68 2.44 7.82 -4.74
N VAL A 69 1.63 7.67 -3.68
CA VAL A 69 0.92 6.42 -3.36
C VAL A 69 -0.56 6.68 -3.15
N VAL A 70 -1.40 5.87 -3.80
CA VAL A 70 -2.85 5.88 -3.60
C VAL A 70 -3.27 4.66 -2.77
N GLU A 71 -3.97 4.88 -1.65
CA GLU A 71 -4.67 3.85 -0.89
C GLU A 71 -6.17 3.87 -1.27
N LEU A 72 -6.64 2.81 -1.93
CA LEU A 72 -8.04 2.64 -2.30
C LEU A 72 -8.84 2.07 -1.12
N VAL A 73 -9.98 2.71 -0.81
CA VAL A 73 -10.92 2.25 0.22
C VAL A 73 -10.20 2.04 1.57
N PRO A 74 -9.60 3.10 2.16
CA PRO A 74 -8.73 3.00 3.34
C PRO A 74 -9.46 2.56 4.61
N GLY A 75 -10.80 2.55 4.59
CA GLY A 75 -11.63 2.14 5.72
C GLY A 75 -11.35 2.95 6.99
N GLY A 76 -10.87 2.28 8.04
CA GLY A 76 -10.51 2.93 9.30
C GLY A 76 -9.13 3.60 9.33
N GLY A 77 -8.36 3.54 8.23
CA GLY A 77 -7.05 4.16 8.10
C GLY A 77 -5.92 3.43 8.82
N TRP A 78 -5.99 2.09 8.91
CA TRP A 78 -4.93 1.32 9.56
C TRP A 78 -3.62 1.42 8.77
N TYR A 79 -3.67 1.27 7.44
CA TYR A 79 -2.50 1.46 6.58
C TYR A 79 -2.20 2.94 6.36
N THR A 80 -3.22 3.80 6.31
CA THR A 80 -3.04 5.27 6.28
C THR A 80 -2.11 5.76 7.39
N ARG A 81 -2.24 5.22 8.61
CA ARG A 81 -1.37 5.58 9.74
C ARG A 81 0.10 5.16 9.59
N LEU A 82 0.41 4.31 8.62
CA LEU A 82 1.77 3.90 8.27
C LEU A 82 2.27 4.64 7.02
N LEU A 83 1.42 4.74 6.01
CA LEU A 83 1.75 5.32 4.71
C LEU A 83 1.94 6.83 4.80
N VAL A 84 1.08 7.55 5.53
CA VAL A 84 1.18 9.01 5.64
C VAL A 84 2.52 9.41 6.27
N PRO A 85 2.91 8.93 7.48
CA PRO A 85 4.20 9.29 8.07
C PRO A 85 5.40 8.86 7.21
N LEU A 86 5.32 7.71 6.54
CA LEU A 86 6.39 7.24 5.64
C LEU A 86 6.65 8.22 4.48
N LEU A 87 5.57 8.77 3.90
CA LEU A 87 5.61 9.58 2.69
C LEU A 87 5.65 11.09 2.99
N ASN A 88 5.37 11.52 4.21
CA ASN A 88 5.16 12.93 4.59
C ASN A 88 6.36 13.87 4.32
N GLU A 89 7.58 13.34 4.16
CA GLU A 89 8.75 14.17 3.85
C GLU A 89 8.92 14.39 2.34
N LYS A 90 8.98 13.31 1.56
CA LYS A 90 9.43 13.34 0.15
C LYS A 90 8.42 12.78 -0.85
N GLY A 91 7.44 12.02 -0.38
CA GLY A 91 6.40 11.42 -1.20
C GLY A 91 5.09 12.17 -1.11
N ASN A 92 4.04 11.54 -1.64
CA ASN A 92 2.66 12.01 -1.53
C ASN A 92 1.74 10.85 -1.21
N TYR A 93 0.88 11.02 -0.21
CA TYR A 93 -0.19 10.08 0.09
C TYR A 93 -1.52 10.61 -0.43
N TYR A 94 -2.29 9.72 -1.05
CA TYR A 94 -3.67 9.95 -1.47
C TYR A 94 -4.58 8.83 -0.98
N GLY A 95 -5.54 9.13 -0.12
CA GLY A 95 -6.67 8.23 0.15
C GLY A 95 -7.75 8.44 -0.90
N ALA A 96 -8.21 7.37 -1.55
CA ALA A 96 -9.21 7.47 -2.60
C ALA A 96 -10.38 6.50 -2.37
N ILE A 97 -11.55 6.87 -2.89
CA ILE A 97 -12.77 6.06 -2.90
C ILE A 97 -13.24 5.69 -1.48
N GLY A 98 -14.26 6.37 -0.96
CA GLY A 98 -14.79 6.08 0.39
C GLY A 98 -13.84 6.47 1.53
N ALA A 99 -13.00 7.48 1.33
CA ALA A 99 -11.97 7.91 2.27
C ALA A 99 -12.43 8.98 3.30
N THR A 100 -13.72 9.32 3.36
CA THR A 100 -14.27 10.30 4.31
C THR A 100 -13.92 9.98 5.77
N ARG A 101 -13.86 8.70 6.13
CA ARG A 101 -13.54 8.28 7.50
C ARG A 101 -12.10 8.62 7.90
N ILE A 102 -11.13 8.51 6.99
CA ILE A 102 -9.76 8.91 7.32
C ILE A 102 -9.62 10.42 7.32
N GLU A 103 -10.33 11.12 6.43
CA GLU A 103 -10.37 12.59 6.41
C GLU A 103 -10.83 13.13 7.77
N ASN A 104 -11.98 12.68 8.26
CA ASN A 104 -12.55 13.18 9.51
C ASN A 104 -11.74 12.81 10.75
N ASN A 105 -11.04 11.67 10.75
CA ASN A 105 -10.38 11.16 11.96
C ASN A 105 -8.87 11.43 12.01
N LEU A 106 -8.24 11.71 10.86
CA LEU A 106 -6.78 11.81 10.77
C LEU A 106 -6.30 13.15 10.20
N ALA A 107 -7.12 13.94 9.49
CA ALA A 107 -6.63 15.17 8.86
C ALA A 107 -6.06 16.20 9.86
N GLU A 108 -6.55 16.20 11.10
CA GLU A 108 -6.07 17.09 12.17
C GLU A 108 -5.05 16.41 13.11
N ALA A 109 -4.72 15.13 12.87
CA ALA A 109 -3.73 14.43 13.67
C ALA A 109 -2.30 14.95 13.33
N PRO A 110 -1.42 15.12 14.33
CA PRO A 110 -0.04 15.55 14.08
C PRO A 110 0.67 14.64 13.07
N GLY A 111 1.25 15.23 12.03
CA GLY A 111 1.96 14.50 10.98
C GLY A 111 1.10 14.03 9.80
N PHE A 112 -0.18 14.41 9.75
CA PHE A 112 -1.12 14.10 8.66
C PHE A 112 -1.51 15.32 7.83
N GLU A 113 -0.83 16.44 8.00
CA GLU A 113 -1.16 17.72 7.36
C GLU A 113 -1.03 17.64 5.82
N ARG A 114 -0.21 16.72 5.31
CA ARG A 114 -0.04 16.44 3.86
C ARG A 114 -0.87 15.25 3.36
N MET A 115 -1.76 14.70 4.18
CA MET A 115 -2.69 13.66 3.76
C MET A 115 -3.70 14.24 2.78
N ASN A 116 -3.80 13.69 1.58
CA ASN A 116 -4.80 14.11 0.59
C ASN A 116 -5.92 13.08 0.49
N VAL A 117 -7.14 13.56 0.27
CA VAL A 117 -8.28 12.70 -0.09
C VAL A 117 -8.82 13.10 -1.44
N ILE A 118 -8.85 12.14 -2.36
CA ILE A 118 -9.22 12.30 -3.78
C ILE A 118 -10.38 11.38 -4.16
N ALA A 119 -10.89 11.50 -5.39
CA ALA A 119 -12.03 10.72 -5.89
C ALA A 119 -13.25 10.76 -4.94
N LYS A 120 -13.55 11.94 -4.37
CA LYS A 120 -14.64 12.13 -3.39
C LYS A 120 -16.02 11.97 -4.02
N ASP A 121 -16.09 12.13 -5.35
CA ASP A 121 -17.26 11.94 -6.18
C ASP A 121 -17.49 10.47 -6.59
N ALA A 122 -16.57 9.56 -6.27
CA ALA A 122 -16.75 8.13 -6.51
C ALA A 122 -17.99 7.61 -5.79
N GLN A 123 -18.90 6.99 -6.55
CA GLN A 123 -20.14 6.44 -6.03
C GLN A 123 -19.95 4.96 -5.71
N ILE A 124 -20.10 4.63 -4.43
CA ILE A 124 -20.21 3.25 -3.94
C ILE A 124 -21.66 3.03 -3.53
N ALA A 125 -22.33 2.05 -4.15
CA ALA A 125 -23.70 1.68 -3.81
C ALA A 125 -23.82 0.17 -3.63
N LEU A 126 -24.72 -0.28 -2.76
CA LEU A 126 -25.05 -1.70 -2.70
C LEU A 126 -25.68 -2.12 -4.03
N GLU A 127 -25.27 -3.27 -4.55
CA GLU A 127 -25.85 -3.86 -5.75
C GLU A 127 -27.34 -4.16 -5.54
N GLU A 128 -28.15 -3.80 -6.53
CA GLU A 128 -29.58 -4.11 -6.53
C GLU A 128 -29.79 -5.62 -6.58
N GLY A 129 -30.79 -6.12 -5.84
CA GLY A 129 -31.07 -7.55 -5.76
C GLY A 129 -30.41 -8.29 -4.58
N GLY A 130 -29.67 -7.60 -3.70
CA GLY A 130 -29.33 -8.12 -2.37
C GLY A 130 -28.20 -9.14 -2.33
N THR A 131 -27.29 -9.11 -3.31
CA THR A 131 -26.08 -9.96 -3.34
C THR A 131 -25.10 -9.64 -2.21
N GLY A 132 -25.18 -8.43 -1.64
CA GLY A 132 -24.28 -7.93 -0.61
C GLY A 132 -22.98 -7.33 -1.15
N PHE A 133 -22.81 -7.28 -2.46
CA PHE A 133 -21.68 -6.61 -3.11
C PHE A 133 -21.97 -5.13 -3.33
N TYR A 134 -20.90 -4.35 -3.48
CA TYR A 134 -20.98 -2.96 -3.92
C TYR A 134 -20.69 -2.82 -5.41
N THR A 135 -21.37 -1.87 -6.05
CA THR A 135 -20.97 -1.29 -7.32
C THR A 135 -20.00 -0.13 -7.07
N LEU A 136 -19.19 0.19 -8.07
CA LEU A 136 -18.29 1.34 -8.06
C LEU A 136 -18.40 2.10 -9.38
N ALA A 137 -18.71 3.38 -9.29
CA ALA A 137 -18.67 4.31 -10.42
C ALA A 137 -17.78 5.52 -10.08
N ALA A 138 -16.72 5.71 -10.86
CA ALA A 138 -15.91 6.91 -10.88
C ALA A 138 -15.24 7.03 -12.25
N SER A 139 -15.02 8.26 -12.73
CA SER A 139 -14.40 8.52 -14.03
C SER A 139 -12.87 8.63 -13.95
N SER A 140 -12.33 9.00 -12.79
CA SER A 140 -10.90 9.16 -12.52
C SER A 140 -10.63 9.16 -11.02
N LEU A 141 -9.39 8.88 -10.62
CA LEU A 141 -8.94 9.14 -9.26
C LEU A 141 -8.58 10.62 -9.03
N GLY A 142 -8.43 11.41 -10.11
CA GLY A 142 -8.02 12.82 -10.04
C GLY A 142 -6.52 13.01 -9.90
N VAL A 143 -5.73 11.94 -10.06
CA VAL A 143 -4.26 11.95 -10.08
C VAL A 143 -3.78 11.06 -11.22
N ASN A 144 -2.57 11.34 -11.71
CA ASN A 144 -1.86 10.57 -12.71
C ASN A 144 -0.39 10.42 -12.28
N ASP A 145 0.33 9.58 -13.01
CA ASP A 145 1.76 9.33 -12.83
C ASP A 145 2.19 8.95 -11.40
N VAL A 146 1.29 8.31 -10.64
CA VAL A 146 1.62 7.82 -9.30
C VAL A 146 2.49 6.56 -9.37
N ASP A 147 3.33 6.35 -8.36
CA ASP A 147 4.26 5.22 -8.31
C ASP A 147 3.57 3.92 -7.89
N MET A 148 2.55 4.03 -7.04
CA MET A 148 1.90 2.86 -6.45
C MET A 148 0.42 3.11 -6.14
N VAL A 149 -0.40 2.10 -6.41
CA VAL A 149 -1.79 2.02 -5.97
C VAL A 149 -1.91 0.77 -5.09
N LEU A 150 -2.61 0.87 -3.97
CA LEU A 150 -2.75 -0.18 -2.97
C LEU A 150 -4.21 -0.39 -2.63
N THR A 151 -4.63 -1.65 -2.47
CA THR A 151 -5.93 -2.00 -1.90
C THR A 151 -5.80 -3.20 -0.96
N PHE A 152 -6.43 -3.11 0.21
CA PHE A 152 -6.22 -4.05 1.31
C PHE A 152 -7.53 -4.61 1.85
N ARG A 153 -7.87 -5.82 1.40
CA ARG A 153 -9.07 -6.58 1.81
C ARG A 153 -10.36 -5.81 1.50
N ASN A 154 -10.37 -5.15 0.36
CA ASN A 154 -11.52 -4.42 -0.15
C ASN A 154 -12.05 -5.01 -1.46
N TYR A 155 -11.24 -5.78 -2.19
CA TYR A 155 -11.53 -6.26 -3.54
C TYR A 155 -12.79 -7.15 -3.52
N HIS A 156 -12.89 -8.05 -2.55
CA HIS A 156 -14.05 -8.94 -2.34
C HIS A 156 -15.37 -8.21 -2.05
N ASN A 157 -15.34 -6.93 -1.67
CA ASN A 157 -16.57 -6.20 -1.34
C ASN A 157 -17.31 -5.75 -2.61
N PHE A 158 -16.66 -5.74 -3.78
CA PHE A 158 -17.23 -5.23 -5.01
C PHE A 158 -17.66 -6.36 -5.94
N ASN A 159 -18.71 -6.13 -6.72
CA ASN A 159 -19.10 -7.03 -7.80
C ASN A 159 -18.11 -6.93 -8.98
N ASP A 160 -18.27 -7.79 -9.98
CA ASP A 160 -17.34 -7.90 -11.12
C ASP A 160 -17.16 -6.55 -11.84
N ALA A 161 -18.24 -5.80 -12.06
CA ALA A 161 -18.19 -4.48 -12.67
C ALA A 161 -17.45 -3.45 -11.80
N GLY A 162 -17.69 -3.47 -10.48
CA GLY A 162 -17.00 -2.59 -9.54
C GLY A 162 -15.50 -2.86 -9.46
N ARG A 163 -15.10 -4.14 -9.49
CA ARG A 163 -13.68 -4.55 -9.53
C ARG A 163 -13.03 -4.17 -10.86
N ALA A 164 -13.73 -4.33 -11.98
CA ALA A 164 -13.25 -3.84 -13.28
C ALA A 164 -13.03 -2.31 -13.28
N THR A 165 -13.98 -1.53 -12.73
CA THR A 165 -13.80 -0.09 -12.53
C THR A 165 -12.60 0.22 -11.65
N MET A 166 -12.44 -0.48 -10.52
CA MET A 166 -11.31 -0.29 -9.60
C MET A 166 -9.96 -0.56 -10.30
N ASN A 167 -9.84 -1.65 -11.04
CA ASN A 167 -8.64 -2.00 -11.79
C ASN A 167 -8.32 -0.93 -12.84
N LYS A 168 -9.34 -0.46 -13.58
CA LYS A 168 -9.17 0.58 -14.59
C LYS A 168 -8.67 1.89 -13.97
N LEU A 169 -9.28 2.32 -12.86
CA LEU A 169 -8.88 3.53 -12.13
C LEU A 169 -7.43 3.44 -11.62
N ALA A 170 -7.04 2.28 -11.08
CA ALA A 170 -5.67 2.03 -10.66
C ALA A 170 -4.70 2.09 -11.85
N PHE A 171 -5.05 1.45 -12.97
CA PHE A 171 -4.25 1.44 -14.19
C PHE A 171 -4.07 2.85 -14.75
N ASP A 172 -5.14 3.63 -14.86
CA ASP A 172 -5.11 4.98 -15.42
C ASP A 172 -4.24 5.94 -14.57
N ALA A 173 -4.28 5.80 -13.24
CA ALA A 173 -3.54 6.66 -12.32
C ALA A 173 -2.02 6.36 -12.27
N LEU A 174 -1.62 5.11 -12.48
CA LEU A 174 -0.21 4.69 -12.40
C LEU A 174 0.61 5.19 -13.59
N LYS A 175 1.88 5.51 -13.34
CA LYS A 175 2.89 5.62 -14.42
C LYS A 175 3.28 4.24 -14.96
N SER A 176 3.93 4.18 -16.13
CA SER A 176 4.59 2.96 -16.61
C SER A 176 5.69 2.52 -15.62
N GLY A 177 5.74 1.23 -15.31
CA GLY A 177 6.53 0.64 -14.23
C GLY A 177 5.95 0.83 -12.82
N GLY A 178 4.81 1.51 -12.69
CA GLY A 178 4.10 1.68 -11.41
C GLY A 178 3.47 0.39 -10.91
N ILE A 179 3.36 0.24 -9.58
CA ILE A 179 2.91 -1.00 -8.92
C ILE A 179 1.46 -0.91 -8.47
N TYR A 180 0.68 -1.95 -8.76
CA TYR A 180 -0.61 -2.19 -8.12
C TYR A 180 -0.49 -3.36 -7.13
N GLY A 181 -0.56 -3.04 -5.83
CA GLY A 181 -0.48 -4.02 -4.74
C GLY A 181 -1.86 -4.37 -4.22
N VAL A 182 -2.19 -5.67 -4.22
CA VAL A 182 -3.54 -6.16 -3.86
C VAL A 182 -3.40 -7.29 -2.84
N ILE A 183 -4.16 -7.20 -1.76
CA ILE A 183 -4.26 -8.24 -0.72
C ILE A 183 -5.72 -8.52 -0.47
N ASP A 184 -6.10 -9.80 -0.47
CA ASP A 184 -7.44 -10.18 -0.03
C ASP A 184 -7.50 -11.58 0.59
N HIS A 185 -8.60 -11.85 1.27
CA HIS A 185 -8.93 -13.13 1.87
C HIS A 185 -9.13 -14.18 0.78
N THR A 186 -8.55 -15.36 0.95
CA THR A 186 -8.57 -16.40 -0.07
C THR A 186 -9.93 -17.09 -0.12
N ALA A 187 -10.51 -17.17 -1.31
CA ALA A 187 -11.55 -18.14 -1.66
C ALA A 187 -10.93 -19.27 -2.49
N ARG A 188 -11.56 -20.45 -2.45
CA ARG A 188 -11.17 -21.56 -3.34
C ARG A 188 -11.53 -21.21 -4.79
N HIS A 189 -10.68 -21.63 -5.71
CA HIS A 189 -10.92 -21.40 -7.13
C HIS A 189 -12.24 -22.04 -7.58
N MET A 190 -13.08 -21.26 -8.27
CA MET A 190 -14.39 -21.69 -8.78
C MET A 190 -15.39 -22.18 -7.70
N GLU A 191 -15.17 -21.85 -6.43
CA GLU A 191 -16.13 -22.16 -5.37
C GLU A 191 -17.39 -21.28 -5.53
N PRO A 192 -18.61 -21.84 -5.45
CA PRO A 192 -19.83 -21.06 -5.50
C PRO A 192 -19.88 -20.01 -4.39
N ALA A 193 -20.52 -18.86 -4.67
CA ALA A 193 -20.76 -17.84 -3.66
C ALA A 193 -21.70 -18.36 -2.55
N THR A 194 -21.31 -18.14 -1.30
CA THR A 194 -22.03 -18.51 -0.09
C THR A 194 -21.88 -17.41 0.96
N ASN A 195 -22.72 -17.42 1.99
CA ASN A 195 -22.55 -16.52 3.13
C ASN A 195 -21.20 -16.72 3.86
N SER A 196 -20.59 -17.89 3.77
CA SER A 196 -19.29 -18.19 4.40
C SER A 196 -18.10 -17.64 3.62
N ASN A 197 -18.21 -17.47 2.31
CA ASN A 197 -17.10 -16.96 1.47
C ASN A 197 -17.38 -15.56 0.87
N ARG A 198 -18.50 -14.91 1.20
CA ARG A 198 -18.88 -13.57 0.71
C ARG A 198 -17.84 -12.45 0.93
N ARG A 199 -16.86 -12.64 1.83
CA ARG A 199 -15.73 -11.72 2.07
C ARG A 199 -14.38 -12.28 1.70
N ARG A 200 -14.37 -13.27 0.80
CA ARG A 200 -13.20 -13.93 0.25
C ARG A 200 -13.21 -13.72 -1.26
N MET A 201 -12.03 -13.74 -1.87
CA MET A 201 -11.81 -13.55 -3.29
C MET A 201 -10.92 -14.67 -3.82
N ASP A 202 -11.32 -15.24 -4.95
CA ASP A 202 -10.52 -16.22 -5.69
C ASP A 202 -9.29 -15.52 -6.30
N PRO A 203 -8.05 -15.92 -5.92
CA PRO A 203 -6.85 -15.28 -6.46
C PRO A 203 -6.71 -15.46 -7.98
N VAL A 204 -7.19 -16.56 -8.56
CA VAL A 204 -7.11 -16.79 -10.01
C VAL A 204 -8.03 -15.82 -10.74
N GLN A 205 -9.25 -15.62 -10.23
CA GLN A 205 -10.17 -14.64 -10.78
C GLN A 205 -9.62 -13.22 -10.65
N ALA A 206 -9.06 -12.85 -9.48
CA ALA A 206 -8.46 -11.53 -9.29
C ALA A 206 -7.27 -11.30 -10.24
N ILE A 207 -6.38 -12.28 -10.41
CA ILE A 207 -5.26 -12.18 -11.37
C ILE A 207 -5.79 -11.93 -12.77
N LYS A 208 -6.78 -12.71 -13.21
CA LYS A 208 -7.38 -12.54 -14.54
C LYS A 208 -7.99 -11.14 -14.71
N GLU A 209 -8.83 -10.70 -13.78
CA GLU A 209 -9.50 -9.40 -13.84
C GLU A 209 -8.51 -8.22 -13.87
N ILE A 210 -7.42 -8.33 -13.12
CA ILE A 210 -6.38 -7.30 -13.07
C ILE A 210 -5.55 -7.31 -14.37
N GLN A 211 -5.22 -8.48 -14.91
CA GLN A 211 -4.54 -8.59 -16.20
C GLN A 211 -5.39 -8.09 -17.37
N ASP A 212 -6.70 -8.34 -17.34
CA ASP A 212 -7.64 -7.83 -18.34
C ASP A 212 -7.70 -6.29 -18.36
N ALA A 213 -7.36 -5.63 -17.24
CA ALA A 213 -7.20 -4.18 -17.17
C ALA A 213 -5.86 -3.66 -17.73
N GLY A 214 -4.96 -4.56 -18.17
CA GLY A 214 -3.68 -4.23 -18.82
C GLY A 214 -2.44 -4.43 -17.94
N PHE A 215 -2.61 -4.87 -16.69
CA PHE A 215 -1.49 -5.12 -15.79
C PHE A 215 -0.75 -6.43 -16.10
N VAL A 216 0.50 -6.51 -15.65
CA VAL A 216 1.30 -7.74 -15.62
C VAL A 216 1.49 -8.19 -14.17
N LEU A 217 1.22 -9.46 -13.87
CA LEU A 217 1.58 -10.07 -12.58
C LEU A 217 3.11 -10.20 -12.54
N VAL A 218 3.76 -9.55 -11.58
CA VAL A 218 5.23 -9.55 -11.46
C VAL A 218 5.73 -10.38 -10.28
N ASP A 219 4.93 -10.52 -9.22
CA ASP A 219 5.29 -11.32 -8.06
C ASP A 219 4.09 -11.68 -7.17
N TYR A 220 4.27 -12.66 -6.28
CA TYR A 220 3.32 -13.01 -5.22
C TYR A 220 4.05 -13.36 -3.92
N SER A 221 3.31 -13.37 -2.82
CA SER A 221 3.88 -13.75 -1.52
C SER A 221 2.91 -14.57 -0.68
N ASP A 222 3.49 -15.50 0.10
CA ASP A 222 2.84 -16.34 1.10
C ASP A 222 2.83 -15.71 2.51
N LEU A 223 3.23 -14.43 2.65
CA LEU A 223 3.30 -13.71 3.94
C LEU A 223 2.07 -13.87 4.83
N HIS A 224 0.89 -14.00 4.19
CA HIS A 224 -0.38 -14.10 4.87
C HIS A 224 -1.05 -15.48 4.76
N TYR A 225 -0.32 -16.48 4.28
CA TYR A 225 -0.77 -17.86 4.25
C TYR A 225 -1.06 -18.36 5.67
N ARG A 226 -2.15 -19.11 5.83
CA ARG A 226 -2.59 -19.72 7.08
C ARG A 226 -3.06 -21.14 6.81
N GLU A 227 -2.20 -22.11 7.11
CA GLU A 227 -2.50 -23.52 6.94
C GLU A 227 -3.76 -23.96 7.70
N ASP A 228 -4.05 -23.31 8.83
CA ASP A 228 -5.16 -23.64 9.72
C ASP A 228 -6.48 -22.90 9.37
N ASP A 229 -6.51 -21.99 8.39
CA ASP A 229 -7.77 -21.48 7.83
C ASP A 229 -8.29 -22.42 6.75
N GLU A 230 -9.18 -23.32 7.15
CA GLU A 230 -9.87 -24.26 6.24
C GLU A 230 -10.78 -23.56 5.20
N LEU A 231 -10.84 -22.23 5.14
CA LEU A 231 -11.65 -21.45 4.17
C LEU A 231 -13.16 -21.76 4.19
N ARG A 232 -13.66 -22.45 5.23
CA ARG A 232 -15.07 -22.88 5.31
C ARG A 232 -15.97 -21.89 6.04
N PHE A 233 -15.35 -20.99 6.79
CA PHE A 233 -16.04 -20.01 7.62
C PHE A 233 -15.79 -18.59 7.15
N GLU A 234 -16.79 -17.78 7.42
CA GLU A 234 -16.79 -16.33 7.23
C GLU A 234 -15.60 -15.71 8.00
N VAL A 235 -14.89 -14.76 7.39
CA VAL A 235 -13.63 -14.21 7.92
C VAL A 235 -13.80 -13.42 9.24
N GLY A 236 -15.03 -13.07 9.60
CA GLY A 236 -15.41 -12.43 10.86
C GLY A 236 -15.96 -13.39 11.90
N ALA A 237 -16.08 -14.68 11.57
CA ALA A 237 -16.39 -15.70 12.56
C ALA A 237 -15.34 -15.66 13.68
N LYS A 238 -15.76 -15.92 14.92
CA LYS A 238 -14.90 -15.85 16.11
C LYS A 238 -13.62 -16.69 15.98
N THR A 239 -13.69 -17.80 15.25
CA THR A 239 -12.56 -18.74 15.06
C THR A 239 -11.64 -18.37 13.90
N VAL A 240 -12.01 -17.39 13.06
CA VAL A 240 -11.22 -16.99 11.86
C VAL A 240 -10.74 -15.54 11.93
N THR A 241 -11.46 -14.67 12.64
CA THR A 241 -11.10 -13.25 12.73
C THR A 241 -9.68 -13.08 13.28
N GLY A 242 -8.83 -12.38 12.53
CA GLY A 242 -7.41 -12.23 12.86
C GLY A 242 -6.51 -13.42 12.49
N ASN A 243 -7.04 -14.48 11.85
CA ASN A 243 -6.28 -15.63 11.37
C ASN A 243 -6.68 -16.10 9.95
N SER A 244 -7.45 -15.31 9.21
CA SER A 244 -7.83 -15.69 7.83
C SER A 244 -6.62 -15.80 6.90
N ASP A 245 -6.60 -16.85 6.08
CA ASP A 245 -5.70 -16.99 4.93
C ASP A 245 -5.95 -15.89 3.89
N ARG A 246 -4.86 -15.35 3.35
CA ARG A 246 -4.90 -14.28 2.34
C ARG A 246 -3.79 -14.47 1.33
N TRP A 247 -4.09 -14.11 0.10
CA TRP A 247 -3.09 -13.94 -0.96
C TRP A 247 -2.57 -12.51 -0.98
N THR A 248 -1.33 -12.33 -1.43
CA THR A 248 -0.67 -11.01 -1.59
C THR A 248 -0.03 -10.97 -2.97
N LEU A 249 -0.55 -10.11 -3.85
CA LEU A 249 -0.20 -10.09 -5.26
C LEU A 249 0.33 -8.71 -5.68
N LYS A 250 1.39 -8.73 -6.49
CA LYS A 250 2.05 -7.53 -6.99
C LYS A 250 1.96 -7.49 -8.50
N PHE A 251 1.32 -6.44 -9.01
CA PHE A 251 1.17 -6.19 -10.43
C PHE A 251 1.92 -4.93 -10.84
N MET A 252 2.27 -4.82 -12.12
CA MET A 252 2.94 -3.66 -12.71
C MET A 252 2.17 -3.19 -13.94
N LYS A 253 2.03 -1.86 -14.09
CA LYS A 253 1.61 -1.25 -15.34
C LYS A 253 2.80 -1.25 -16.30
N PRO A 254 2.74 -1.92 -17.46
CA PRO A 254 3.86 -1.97 -18.41
C PRO A 254 4.17 -0.58 -19.01
#